data_AF-A0A8X7NVU7-F1
#
_entry.id   AF-A0A8X7NVU7-F1
#
_cell.length_a   1.000
_cell.length_b   1.000
_cell.length_c   1.000
_cell.angle_alpha   90.00
_cell.angle_beta   90.00
_cell.angle_gamma   90.00
#
_symmetry.space_group_name_H-M   'P 1'
#
loop_
_entity.id
_entity.type
_entity.pdbx_description
1 polymer ?
#
loop_
_entity_poly.entity_id
_entity_poly.type
_entity_poly.pdbx_seq_one_letter_code
_entity_poly.pdbx_strand_id
1 'polypeptide(L)'
;MQIIGINPQNSPSQTSFVDFEEVKYQRKDKQNQKMAFQDFDLIQERVNADRKRKFRKKITIGVVSTLVVVAVITGGAFAYVTFGKKSQEPVKATNTNSKAKGSDKSSEKSTATPSNKPPSSAAAHSDKPGQVDKIIKALCNSTLYKPSCEKTLKNGAKTASPLSDPRSLLKSSIKATNEDLVKDALAQCKLLVDEAKEELNTSMKRINDTKVNSFAKIAPDLDTWLSAVMSHQETCLDGFEEGKLRTEIRKNFNSSQMMTSNSLAMIKSLDAYLSKATKVKTRHLLESRSSWLGNKERRMLKAVDVKALKPNAIVAKDGSGNFTTINAALKAMPAKYKGRYTIYIKHGVYDESVIVDKKKANVTMVGDGSQKTIVTGNKSHAKKVRTFLTATFGIS
;
A
#
# COMPACT_ATOMS: atom_id res chain seq x y z
N MET A 1 -6.05 -9.78 7.66
CA MET A 1 -7.09 -10.78 7.32
C MET A 1 -7.04 -11.83 8.41
N GLN A 2 -8.01 -11.88 9.31
CA GLN A 2 -7.96 -12.72 10.51
C GLN A 2 -9.11 -13.72 10.45
N ILE A 3 -8.77 -15.00 10.32
CA ILE A 3 -9.70 -16.13 10.39
C ILE A 3 -9.57 -16.70 11.80
N ILE A 4 -10.67 -16.71 12.56
CA ILE A 4 -10.77 -17.44 13.82
C ILE A 4 -11.73 -18.60 13.58
N GLY A 5 -11.17 -19.82 13.59
CA GLY A 5 -11.95 -21.06 13.62
C GLY A 5 -12.18 -21.49 15.06
N ILE A 6 -13.42 -21.86 15.39
CA ILE A 6 -13.73 -22.61 16.62
C ILE A 6 -14.65 -23.79 16.21
N ASN A 7 -14.22 -24.98 16.61
CA ASN A 7 -14.83 -26.29 16.41
C ASN A 7 -15.95 -26.52 17.47
N PRO A 8 -17.10 -27.14 17.14
CA PRO A 8 -18.20 -27.29 18.09
C PRO A 8 -18.24 -28.70 18.73
N GLN A 9 -18.60 -28.76 20.02
CA GLN A 9 -19.10 -29.98 20.66
C GLN A 9 -20.33 -29.64 21.53
N ASN A 10 -21.46 -30.24 21.11
CA ASN A 10 -22.68 -30.67 21.81
C ASN A 10 -23.37 -29.83 22.91
N SER A 11 -24.50 -29.21 22.51
CA SER A 11 -25.93 -29.48 22.84
C SER A 11 -26.35 -30.21 24.16
N PRO A 12 -27.65 -30.19 24.59
CA PRO A 12 -28.84 -29.51 24.05
C PRO A 12 -29.76 -28.80 25.10
N SER A 13 -30.60 -27.87 24.67
CA SER A 13 -32.08 -27.96 24.84
C SER A 13 -32.82 -26.68 24.40
N GLN A 14 -33.97 -26.92 23.76
CA GLN A 14 -35.08 -26.02 23.42
C GLN A 14 -34.99 -25.18 22.11
N THR A 15 -35.29 -25.88 21.01
CA THR A 15 -36.40 -25.60 20.07
C THR A 15 -37.37 -24.48 20.48
N SER A 16 -37.93 -23.63 19.62
CA SER A 16 -37.92 -23.54 18.15
C SER A 16 -38.83 -22.35 17.78
N PHE A 17 -38.28 -21.24 17.29
CA PHE A 17 -39.00 -20.26 16.44
C PHE A 17 -38.02 -19.23 15.87
N VAL A 18 -37.09 -19.68 15.05
CA VAL A 18 -36.30 -18.80 14.17
C VAL A 18 -36.34 -19.45 12.79
N ASP A 19 -36.09 -18.66 11.75
CA ASP A 19 -35.47 -19.14 10.52
C ASP A 19 -36.32 -19.47 9.28
N PHE A 20 -37.19 -18.55 8.86
CA PHE A 20 -37.51 -18.42 7.41
C PHE A 20 -36.93 -17.17 6.74
N GLU A 21 -36.67 -16.09 7.49
CA GLU A 21 -36.10 -14.85 6.94
C GLU A 21 -34.56 -14.81 7.02
N GLU A 22 -33.96 -15.29 8.12
CA GLU A 22 -32.50 -15.44 8.26
C GLU A 22 -31.95 -16.53 7.31
N VAL A 23 -32.67 -17.63 7.09
CA VAL A 23 -32.27 -18.68 6.11
C VAL A 23 -32.25 -18.15 4.67
N LYS A 24 -33.15 -17.23 4.30
CA LYS A 24 -33.12 -16.59 2.97
C LYS A 24 -31.95 -15.62 2.84
N TYR A 25 -31.62 -14.88 3.90
CA TYR A 25 -30.47 -13.97 3.93
C TYR A 25 -29.14 -14.74 3.85
N GLN A 26 -28.99 -15.80 4.66
CA GLN A 26 -27.80 -16.67 4.69
C GLN A 26 -27.64 -17.50 3.40
N ARG A 27 -28.73 -17.93 2.73
CA ARG A 27 -28.64 -18.54 1.39
C ARG A 27 -28.21 -17.55 0.32
N LYS A 28 -28.66 -16.29 0.40
CA LYS A 28 -28.25 -15.23 -0.54
C LYS A 28 -26.77 -14.91 -0.39
N ASP A 29 -26.26 -14.82 0.85
CA ASP A 29 -24.83 -14.61 1.09
C ASP A 29 -23.99 -15.83 0.70
N LYS A 30 -24.41 -17.06 0.99
CA LYS A 30 -23.70 -18.26 0.50
C LYS A 30 -23.72 -18.42 -1.02
N GLN A 31 -24.80 -18.04 -1.71
CA GLN A 31 -24.83 -17.99 -3.18
C GLN A 31 -23.97 -16.87 -3.74
N ASN A 32 -24.04 -15.66 -3.17
CA ASN A 32 -23.19 -14.52 -3.58
C ASN A 32 -21.69 -14.80 -3.33
N GLN A 33 -21.36 -15.48 -2.23
CA GLN A 33 -19.99 -15.87 -1.90
C GLN A 33 -19.48 -16.99 -2.82
N LYS A 34 -20.33 -17.95 -3.22
CA LYS A 34 -19.97 -18.94 -4.25
C LYS A 34 -19.76 -18.31 -5.63
N MET A 35 -20.56 -17.32 -6.01
CA MET A 35 -20.41 -16.60 -7.29
C MET A 35 -19.14 -15.73 -7.31
N ALA A 36 -18.79 -15.06 -6.21
CA ALA A 36 -17.61 -14.18 -6.16
C ALA A 36 -16.27 -14.92 -6.36
N PHE A 37 -16.19 -16.21 -6.01
CA PHE A 37 -14.97 -17.00 -6.23
C PHE A 37 -14.91 -17.67 -7.62
N GLN A 38 -16.05 -18.01 -8.25
CA GLN A 38 -16.09 -18.56 -9.61
C GLN A 38 -15.63 -17.55 -10.67
N ASP A 39 -15.76 -16.26 -10.39
CA ASP A 39 -15.30 -15.19 -11.28
C ASP A 39 -13.79 -15.25 -11.57
N PHE A 40 -12.97 -15.77 -10.65
CA PHE A 40 -11.52 -15.77 -10.82
C PHE A 40 -11.05 -16.70 -11.95
N ASP A 41 -11.68 -17.87 -12.11
CA ASP A 41 -11.32 -18.82 -13.16
C ASP A 41 -11.64 -18.23 -14.54
N LEU A 42 -12.81 -17.61 -14.68
CA LEU A 42 -13.22 -16.90 -15.90
C LEU A 42 -12.27 -15.74 -16.24
N ILE A 43 -11.81 -15.00 -15.22
CA ILE A 43 -10.81 -13.94 -15.39
C ILE A 43 -9.48 -14.52 -15.88
N GLN A 44 -9.00 -15.62 -15.28
CA GLN A 44 -7.74 -16.26 -15.69
C GLN A 44 -7.82 -16.79 -17.12
N GLU A 45 -8.91 -17.46 -17.48
CA GLU A 45 -9.14 -17.93 -18.85
C GLU A 45 -9.10 -16.78 -19.85
N ARG A 46 -9.77 -15.67 -19.55
CA ARG A 46 -9.77 -14.49 -20.41
C ARG A 46 -8.37 -13.88 -20.55
N VAL A 47 -7.61 -13.76 -19.46
CA VAL A 47 -6.22 -13.28 -19.51
C VAL A 47 -5.34 -14.23 -20.33
N ASN A 48 -5.55 -15.54 -20.21
CA ASN A 48 -4.83 -16.56 -20.97
C ASN A 48 -5.18 -16.50 -22.46
N ALA A 49 -6.46 -16.33 -22.80
CA ALA A 49 -6.93 -16.15 -24.18
C ALA A 49 -6.33 -14.87 -24.81
N ASP A 50 -6.31 -13.76 -24.06
CA ASP A 50 -5.68 -12.51 -24.50
C ASP A 50 -4.17 -12.66 -24.72
N ARG A 51 -3.47 -13.38 -23.83
CA ARG A 51 -2.05 -13.72 -24.01
C ARG A 51 -1.83 -14.58 -25.26
N LYS A 52 -2.64 -15.62 -25.47
CA LYS A 52 -2.59 -16.48 -26.67
C LYS A 52 -2.86 -15.68 -27.94
N ARG A 53 -3.83 -14.77 -27.95
CA ARG A 53 -4.14 -13.89 -29.10
C ARG A 53 -2.96 -12.98 -29.43
N LYS A 54 -2.34 -12.35 -28.43
CA LYS A 54 -1.12 -11.54 -28.61
C LYS A 54 0.04 -12.38 -29.17
N PHE A 55 0.23 -13.58 -28.65
CA PHE A 55 1.27 -14.51 -29.10
C PHE A 55 1.06 -14.93 -30.56
N ARG A 56 -0.16 -15.34 -30.93
CA ARG A 56 -0.53 -15.66 -32.32
C ARG A 56 -0.28 -14.48 -33.25
N LYS A 57 -0.72 -13.26 -32.87
CA LYS A 57 -0.48 -12.04 -33.68
C LYS A 57 1.02 -11.78 -33.90
N LYS A 58 1.85 -11.96 -32.88
CA LYS A 58 3.31 -11.82 -32.99
C LYS A 58 3.93 -12.88 -33.91
N ILE A 59 3.48 -14.13 -33.82
CA ILE A 59 3.93 -15.21 -34.74
C ILE A 59 3.53 -14.87 -36.17
N THR A 60 2.28 -14.47 -36.42
CA THR A 60 1.82 -14.11 -37.76
C THR A 60 2.64 -12.96 -38.34
N ILE A 61 2.93 -11.91 -37.56
CA ILE A 61 3.78 -10.80 -37.99
C ILE A 61 5.20 -11.30 -38.29
N GLY A 62 5.77 -12.16 -37.44
CA GLY A 62 7.09 -12.75 -37.66
C GLY A 62 7.16 -13.56 -38.95
N VAL A 63 6.20 -14.47 -39.17
CA VAL A 63 6.12 -15.32 -40.37
C VAL A 63 5.96 -14.49 -41.64
N VAL A 64 5.03 -13.52 -41.64
CA VAL A 64 4.82 -12.62 -42.78
C VAL A 64 6.09 -11.80 -43.05
N SER A 65 6.74 -11.26 -42.01
CA SER A 65 7.98 -10.51 -42.17
C SER A 65 9.11 -11.38 -42.74
N THR A 66 9.26 -12.63 -42.30
CA THR A 66 10.27 -13.54 -42.87
C THR A 66 9.97 -13.93 -44.31
N LEU A 67 8.71 -14.16 -44.66
CA LEU A 67 8.32 -14.48 -46.05
C LEU A 67 8.59 -13.31 -46.99
N VAL A 68 8.32 -12.08 -46.55
CA VAL A 68 8.63 -10.87 -47.32
C VAL A 68 10.15 -10.73 -47.53
N VAL A 69 10.97 -10.97 -46.49
CA VAL A 69 12.44 -10.91 -46.62
C VAL A 69 12.95 -11.99 -47.59
N VAL A 70 12.44 -13.21 -47.51
CA VAL A 70 12.81 -14.29 -48.45
C VAL A 70 12.44 -13.93 -49.88
N ALA A 71 11.25 -13.38 -50.11
CA ALA A 71 10.80 -12.95 -51.43
C ALA A 71 11.66 -11.82 -52.02
N VAL A 72 12.14 -10.89 -51.18
CA VAL A 72 13.07 -9.83 -51.62
C VAL A 72 14.44 -10.41 -51.99
N ILE A 73 14.96 -11.38 -51.22
CA ILE A 73 16.24 -12.03 -51.51
C ILE A 73 16.16 -12.84 -52.81
N THR A 74 15.11 -13.65 -52.99
CA THR A 74 14.94 -14.45 -54.22
C THR A 74 14.68 -13.57 -55.44
N GLY A 75 13.87 -12.51 -55.30
CA GLY A 75 13.65 -11.52 -56.35
C GLY A 75 14.92 -10.75 -56.72
N GLY A 76 15.73 -10.37 -55.73
CA GLY A 76 17.03 -9.72 -55.95
C GLY A 76 18.05 -10.63 -56.62
N ALA A 77 18.12 -11.91 -56.24
CA ALA A 77 18.97 -12.90 -56.90
C ALA A 77 18.53 -13.16 -58.34
N PHE A 78 17.22 -13.25 -58.60
CA PHE A 78 16.67 -13.43 -59.96
C PHE A 78 16.94 -12.20 -60.85
N ALA A 79 16.80 -10.99 -60.31
CA ALA A 79 17.15 -9.76 -61.01
C ALA A 79 18.66 -9.67 -61.28
N TYR A 80 19.51 -10.08 -60.32
CA TYR A 80 20.95 -10.12 -60.50
C TYR A 80 21.39 -11.11 -61.60
N VAL A 81 20.78 -12.30 -61.66
CA VAL A 81 21.11 -13.31 -62.67
C VAL A 81 20.61 -12.93 -64.07
N THR A 82 19.50 -12.20 -64.17
CA THR A 82 18.94 -11.76 -65.48
C THR A 82 19.57 -10.48 -66.01
N PHE A 83 20.08 -9.59 -65.14
CA PHE A 83 20.79 -8.36 -65.54
C PHE A 83 22.32 -8.43 -65.36
N GLY A 84 22.85 -9.55 -64.85
CA GLY A 84 24.27 -9.78 -64.61
C GLY A 84 25.07 -10.17 -65.85
N LYS A 85 25.06 -9.32 -66.88
CA LYS A 85 26.12 -9.30 -67.90
C LYS A 85 26.37 -7.87 -68.36
N LYS A 86 27.18 -7.13 -67.58
CA LYS A 86 28.10 -6.09 -68.08
C LYS A 86 29.13 -5.70 -67.01
N SER A 87 30.37 -6.11 -67.31
CA SER A 87 31.67 -5.50 -67.00
C SER A 87 32.14 -5.31 -65.55
N GLN A 88 33.25 -6.00 -65.27
CA GLN A 88 34.24 -5.76 -64.23
C GLN A 88 35.14 -4.57 -64.61
N GLU A 89 35.55 -3.74 -63.64
CA GLU A 89 36.95 -3.31 -63.44
C GLU A 89 37.13 -2.67 -62.04
N PRO A 90 38.38 -2.59 -61.49
CA PRO A 90 38.64 -2.50 -60.05
C PRO A 90 39.35 -1.20 -59.58
N VAL A 91 39.64 -1.15 -58.26
CA VAL A 91 40.55 -0.23 -57.51
C VAL A 91 39.86 1.09 -57.05
N LYS A 92 39.86 1.49 -55.77
CA LYS A 92 41.01 1.82 -54.90
C LYS A 92 40.60 1.93 -53.42
N ALA A 93 41.47 1.43 -52.54
CA ALA A 93 41.44 1.68 -51.11
C ALA A 93 41.94 3.08 -50.76
N THR A 94 41.34 3.72 -49.75
CA THR A 94 42.00 4.78 -48.97
C THR A 94 41.53 4.74 -47.52
N ASN A 95 42.47 4.46 -46.62
CA ASN A 95 42.43 4.77 -45.20
C ASN A 95 42.53 6.28 -44.99
N THR A 96 41.82 6.84 -44.01
CA THR A 96 42.39 7.92 -43.17
C THR A 96 41.71 8.00 -41.81
N ASN A 97 42.54 7.82 -40.79
CA ASN A 97 42.38 8.27 -39.41
C ASN A 97 42.36 9.82 -39.34
N SER A 98 41.63 10.37 -38.36
CA SER A 98 41.87 11.63 -37.62
C SER A 98 40.72 11.72 -36.60
N LYS A 99 40.85 11.66 -35.27
CA LYS A 99 41.73 12.27 -34.24
C LYS A 99 41.77 13.80 -34.25
N ALA A 100 40.93 14.41 -33.41
CA ALA A 100 41.21 15.58 -32.56
C ALA A 100 40.03 15.71 -31.58
N LYS A 101 40.15 15.62 -30.25
CA LYS A 101 40.97 16.34 -29.25
C LYS A 101 40.38 17.71 -28.88
N GLY A 102 39.96 17.82 -27.61
CA GLY A 102 39.78 19.03 -26.80
C GLY A 102 39.08 18.63 -25.50
N SER A 103 39.75 18.40 -24.35
CA SER A 103 40.30 19.39 -23.38
C SER A 103 39.20 20.35 -22.90
N ASP A 104 38.84 20.47 -21.61
CA ASP A 104 39.63 20.60 -20.38
C ASP A 104 38.88 19.93 -19.19
N LYS A 105 39.53 19.29 -18.19
CA LYS A 105 40.30 19.81 -17.04
C LYS A 105 39.48 20.90 -16.29
N SER A 106 39.12 20.78 -15.01
CA SER A 106 39.97 20.53 -13.83
C SER A 106 39.16 20.37 -12.52
N SER A 107 39.70 19.53 -11.62
CA SER A 107 39.85 19.62 -10.14
C SER A 107 38.84 20.38 -9.25
N GLU A 108 38.27 19.75 -8.21
CA GLU A 108 38.80 19.52 -6.81
C GLU A 108 38.37 20.70 -5.90
N LYS A 109 37.74 20.54 -4.72
CA LYS A 109 38.32 20.13 -3.42
C LYS A 109 37.29 20.50 -2.31
N SER A 110 36.82 19.53 -1.50
CA SER A 110 37.00 19.36 -0.03
C SER A 110 36.41 20.39 0.97
N THR A 111 35.53 19.85 1.85
CA THR A 111 35.52 19.93 3.34
C THR A 111 35.29 21.25 4.08
N ALA A 112 34.24 21.31 4.93
CA ALA A 112 34.32 21.35 6.41
C ALA A 112 33.06 21.94 7.10
N THR A 113 32.62 21.24 8.16
CA THR A 113 31.68 21.67 9.22
C THR A 113 32.38 22.64 10.20
N PRO A 114 31.66 23.47 10.97
CA PRO A 114 31.56 23.18 12.41
C PRO A 114 30.19 23.46 13.07
N SER A 115 29.93 22.69 14.11
CA SER A 115 28.83 22.74 15.08
C SER A 115 28.76 24.03 15.91
N ASN A 116 27.58 24.36 16.45
CA ASN A 116 27.41 24.85 17.84
C ASN A 116 25.94 24.81 18.33
N LYS A 117 25.77 24.58 19.64
CA LYS A 117 24.54 24.46 20.48
C LYS A 117 24.80 25.31 21.76
N PRO A 118 23.88 25.38 22.77
CA PRO A 118 22.60 26.12 22.98
C PRO A 118 22.73 27.30 24.00
N PRO A 119 21.61 27.93 24.46
CA PRO A 119 20.95 27.59 25.76
C PRO A 119 19.38 27.64 25.69
N SER A 120 18.56 26.83 26.38
CA SER A 120 18.18 26.65 27.81
C SER A 120 17.28 27.73 28.46
N SER A 121 15.99 27.40 28.64
CA SER A 121 15.13 27.65 29.84
C SER A 121 13.76 26.98 29.60
N ALA A 122 13.20 26.04 30.39
CA ALA A 122 12.89 25.92 31.81
C ALA A 122 11.53 26.55 32.21
N ALA A 123 10.51 25.70 32.36
CA ALA A 123 9.44 25.82 33.37
C ALA A 123 8.74 24.44 33.53
N ALA A 124 9.16 23.69 34.55
CA ALA A 124 8.55 22.43 34.95
C ALA A 124 7.50 22.70 36.03
N HIS A 125 6.26 22.27 35.81
CA HIS A 125 5.27 22.15 36.87
C HIS A 125 5.27 20.70 37.38
N SER A 126 5.53 20.57 38.68
CA SER A 126 5.68 19.31 39.41
C SER A 126 4.32 18.67 39.72
N ASP A 127 4.00 17.56 39.06
CA ASP A 127 2.89 16.68 39.45
C ASP A 127 3.35 15.62 40.47
N LYS A 128 2.50 15.32 41.47
CA LYS A 128 2.83 14.48 42.64
C LYS A 128 3.28 13.05 42.27
N PRO A 129 4.31 12.45 42.92
CA PRO A 129 4.98 11.21 42.48
C PRO A 129 4.19 9.88 42.62
N GLY A 130 2.87 9.90 42.83
CA GLY A 130 2.10 8.68 43.14
C GLY A 130 0.89 8.40 42.23
N GLN A 131 0.42 9.38 41.47
CA GLN A 131 -0.77 9.23 40.61
C GLN A 131 -0.39 8.70 39.22
N VAL A 132 0.76 9.14 38.72
CA VAL A 132 1.32 8.74 37.42
C VAL A 132 1.64 7.25 37.38
N ASP A 133 2.31 6.72 38.40
CA ASP A 133 2.70 5.30 38.45
C ASP A 133 1.48 4.38 38.46
N LYS A 134 0.37 4.80 39.08
CA LYS A 134 -0.90 4.05 39.06
C LYS A 134 -1.50 4.02 37.67
N ILE A 135 -1.47 5.14 36.94
CA ILE A 135 -1.95 5.21 35.54
C ILE A 135 -1.07 4.36 34.63
N ILE A 136 0.26 4.45 34.76
CA ILE A 136 1.21 3.63 33.99
C ILE A 136 0.93 2.13 34.22
N LYS A 137 0.78 1.69 35.48
CA LYS A 137 0.44 0.30 35.80
C LYS A 137 -0.91 -0.12 35.21
N ALA A 138 -1.93 0.73 35.29
CA ALA A 138 -3.24 0.43 34.73
C ALA A 138 -3.22 0.27 33.20
N LEU A 139 -2.50 1.15 32.49
CA LEU A 139 -2.35 1.08 31.04
C LEU A 139 -1.53 -0.15 30.61
N CYS A 140 -0.39 -0.39 31.28
CA CYS A 140 0.51 -1.50 30.97
C CYS A 140 -0.06 -2.87 31.33
N ASN A 141 -1.03 -2.96 32.25
CA ASN A 141 -1.67 -4.23 32.60
C ASN A 141 -2.34 -4.94 31.41
N SER A 142 -2.85 -4.16 30.44
CA SER A 142 -3.48 -4.66 29.22
C SER A 142 -2.48 -5.09 28.12
N THR A 143 -1.19 -4.87 28.34
CA THR A 143 -0.14 -5.10 27.35
C THR A 143 0.50 -6.47 27.49
N LEU A 144 0.94 -7.04 26.36
CA LEU A 144 1.68 -8.31 26.33
C LEU A 144 3.09 -8.16 26.90
N TYR A 145 3.69 -6.97 26.80
CA TYR A 145 5.08 -6.71 27.21
C TYR A 145 5.17 -5.70 28.36
N LYS A 146 4.61 -6.06 29.52
CA LYS A 146 4.48 -5.20 30.71
C LYS A 146 5.79 -4.53 31.15
N PRO A 147 6.93 -5.25 31.31
CA PRO A 147 8.17 -4.62 31.79
C PRO A 147 8.71 -3.56 30.82
N SER A 148 8.61 -3.83 29.51
CA SER A 148 9.01 -2.88 28.48
C SER A 148 8.05 -1.70 28.41
N CYS A 149 6.73 -1.93 28.57
CA CYS A 149 5.73 -0.87 28.64
C CYS A 149 6.03 0.11 29.78
N GLU A 150 6.24 -0.41 30.99
CA GLU A 150 6.54 0.42 32.15
C GLU A 150 7.85 1.19 31.99
N LYS A 151 8.90 0.54 31.49
CA LYS A 151 10.21 1.17 31.26
C LYS A 151 10.09 2.34 30.27
N THR A 152 9.42 2.11 29.14
CA THR A 152 9.21 3.15 28.12
C THR A 152 8.40 4.32 28.64
N LEU A 153 7.29 4.06 29.34
CA LEU A 153 6.43 5.11 29.89
C LEU A 153 7.10 5.88 31.02
N LYS A 154 7.83 5.21 31.92
CA LYS A 154 8.60 5.87 32.99
C LYS A 154 9.71 6.76 32.42
N ASN A 155 10.31 6.39 31.30
CA ASN A 155 11.30 7.23 30.62
C ASN A 155 10.65 8.42 29.90
N GLY A 156 9.53 8.22 29.21
CA GLY A 156 8.78 9.29 28.55
C GLY A 156 8.18 10.30 29.54
N ALA A 157 7.70 9.82 30.69
CA ALA A 157 7.16 10.61 31.80
C ALA A 157 8.16 11.64 32.36
N LYS A 158 9.47 11.36 32.30
CA LYS A 158 10.53 12.30 32.72
C LYS A 158 10.69 13.48 31.76
N THR A 159 10.17 13.38 30.53
CA THR A 159 10.37 14.36 29.45
C THR A 159 9.11 15.14 29.05
N ALA A 160 7.95 14.87 29.66
CA ALA A 160 6.67 15.48 29.33
C ALA A 160 6.01 16.16 30.55
N SER A 161 5.55 17.41 30.39
CA SER A 161 4.68 18.14 31.34
C SER A 161 3.26 18.28 30.75
N PRO A 162 2.19 18.47 31.54
CA PRO A 162 1.81 17.76 32.78
C PRO A 162 1.23 16.38 32.44
N LEU A 163 1.53 15.40 33.26
CA LEU A 163 1.30 13.97 33.01
C LEU A 163 -0.10 13.53 33.47
N SER A 164 -1.07 14.44 33.35
CA SER A 164 -2.47 14.30 33.73
C SER A 164 -3.39 13.98 32.54
N ASP A 165 -2.91 14.17 31.31
CA ASP A 165 -3.61 13.76 30.09
C ASP A 165 -3.11 12.38 29.63
N PRO A 166 -3.93 11.31 29.68
CA PRO A 166 -3.52 9.97 29.28
C PRO A 166 -3.09 9.86 27.80
N ARG A 167 -3.38 10.85 26.96
CA ARG A 167 -2.87 10.94 25.58
C ARG A 167 -1.36 11.24 25.52
N SER A 168 -0.80 11.91 26.53
CA SER A 168 0.63 12.19 26.63
C SER A 168 1.47 10.92 26.82
N LEU A 169 0.93 9.94 27.56
CA LEU A 169 1.52 8.62 27.72
C LEU A 169 1.48 7.84 26.41
N LEU A 170 0.34 7.84 25.71
CA LEU A 170 0.22 7.23 24.39
C LEU A 170 1.20 7.86 23.37
N LYS A 171 1.32 9.20 23.38
CA LYS A 171 2.30 9.92 22.54
C LYS A 171 3.73 9.49 22.83
N SER A 172 4.06 9.29 24.10
CA SER A 172 5.39 8.82 24.51
C SER A 172 5.68 7.41 24.00
N SER A 173 4.69 6.50 24.05
CA SER A 173 4.82 5.15 23.50
C SER A 173 5.02 5.16 21.98
N ILE A 174 4.21 5.93 21.24
CA ILE A 174 4.32 6.02 19.76
C ILE A 174 5.66 6.66 19.36
N LYS A 175 6.11 7.68 20.10
CA LYS A 175 7.42 8.31 19.88
C LYS A 175 8.56 7.29 20.08
N ALA A 176 8.51 6.49 21.14
CA ALA A 176 9.51 5.46 21.40
C ALA A 176 9.55 4.42 20.27
N THR A 177 8.38 3.99 19.75
CA THR A 177 8.30 3.13 18.57
C THR A 177 9.03 3.73 17.37
N ASN A 178 8.81 5.02 17.10
CA ASN A 178 9.43 5.70 15.97
C ASN A 178 10.96 5.83 16.13
N GLU A 179 11.46 6.11 17.34
CA GLU A 179 12.90 6.18 17.59
C GLU A 179 13.59 4.81 17.46
N ASP A 180 12.94 3.74 17.92
CA ASP A 180 13.48 2.39 17.81
C ASP A 180 13.42 1.83 16.38
N LEU A 181 12.42 2.22 15.58
CA LEU A 181 12.30 1.83 14.17
C LEU A 181 13.46 2.35 13.29
N VAL A 182 14.13 3.44 13.72
CA VAL A 182 15.12 4.17 12.92
C VAL A 182 16.57 3.70 13.14
N LYS A 183 16.82 2.83 14.12
CA LYS A 183 18.19 2.57 14.61
C LYS A 183 19.14 1.95 13.57
N ASP A 184 18.62 1.20 12.61
CA ASP A 184 19.38 0.71 11.45
C ASP A 184 18.41 0.41 10.32
N ALA A 185 18.03 1.42 9.54
CA ALA A 185 17.21 1.22 8.35
C ALA A 185 18.02 0.37 7.34
N LEU A 186 17.89 -0.95 7.43
CA LEU A 186 18.50 -1.87 6.48
C LEU A 186 18.01 -1.43 5.10
N ALA A 187 18.93 -1.12 4.19
CA ALA A 187 18.59 -0.62 2.85
C ALA A 187 17.55 -1.53 2.14
N GLN A 188 17.53 -2.81 2.54
CA GLN A 188 16.59 -3.80 2.05
C GLN A 188 15.15 -3.66 2.58
N CYS A 189 14.89 -3.02 3.71
CA CYS A 189 13.53 -2.77 4.22
C CYS A 189 13.12 -1.30 4.25
N LYS A 190 13.96 -0.45 3.67
CA LYS A 190 13.78 1.00 3.68
C LYS A 190 12.36 1.45 3.32
N LEU A 191 11.78 0.91 2.23
CA LEU A 191 10.44 1.29 1.79
C LEU A 191 9.37 1.01 2.85
N LEU A 192 9.35 -0.20 3.41
CA LEU A 192 8.35 -0.59 4.43
C LEU A 192 8.58 0.15 5.76
N VAL A 193 9.84 0.45 6.09
CA VAL A 193 10.20 1.25 7.26
C VAL A 193 9.76 2.71 7.09
N ASP A 194 9.94 3.29 5.89
CA ASP A 194 9.51 4.64 5.57
C ASP A 194 7.97 4.75 5.61
N GLU A 195 7.25 3.74 5.12
CA GLU A 195 5.78 3.64 5.25
C GLU A 195 5.34 3.55 6.72
N ALA A 196 5.94 2.65 7.50
CA ALA A 196 5.66 2.53 8.93
C ALA A 196 5.92 3.83 9.69
N LYS A 197 6.99 4.56 9.35
CA LYS A 197 7.30 5.86 9.93
C LYS A 197 6.24 6.91 9.61
N GLU A 198 5.70 6.91 8.39
CA GLU A 198 4.61 7.80 8.01
C GLU A 198 3.34 7.50 8.81
N GLU A 199 2.99 6.23 9.02
CA GLU A 199 1.85 5.82 9.84
C GLU A 199 2.01 6.26 11.31
N LEU A 200 3.22 6.13 11.87
CA LEU A 200 3.54 6.62 13.22
C LEU A 200 3.43 8.15 13.32
N ASN A 201 3.96 8.88 12.34
CA ASN A 201 3.86 10.34 12.30
C ASN A 201 2.41 10.81 12.16
N THR A 202 1.62 10.14 11.34
CA THR A 202 0.19 10.41 11.16
C THR A 202 -0.56 10.16 12.47
N SER A 203 -0.25 9.06 13.16
CA SER A 203 -0.79 8.74 14.48
C SER A 203 -0.50 9.85 15.50
N MET A 204 0.77 10.31 15.58
CA MET A 204 1.16 11.39 16.49
C MET A 204 0.44 12.70 16.18
N LYS A 205 0.36 13.08 14.89
CA LYS A 205 -0.34 14.28 14.46
C LYS A 205 -1.82 14.22 14.83
N ARG A 206 -2.48 13.10 14.56
CA ARG A 206 -3.90 12.89 14.86
C ARG A 206 -4.19 13.01 16.35
N ILE A 207 -3.32 12.48 17.21
CA ILE A 207 -3.43 12.61 18.66
C ILE A 207 -3.30 14.08 19.10
N ASN A 208 -2.34 14.83 18.54
CA ASN A 208 -2.15 16.25 18.87
C ASN A 208 -3.34 17.12 18.43
N ASP A 209 -3.91 16.85 17.25
CA ASP A 209 -4.98 17.66 16.66
C ASP A 209 -6.36 17.36 17.27
N THR A 210 -6.50 16.24 17.98
CA THR A 210 -7.78 15.79 18.55
C THR A 210 -7.92 16.27 19.99
N LYS A 211 -9.14 16.55 20.45
CA LYS A 211 -9.45 16.87 21.87
C LYS A 211 -9.70 15.59 22.68
N VAL A 212 -9.44 15.59 24.01
CA VAL A 212 -9.55 14.38 24.87
C VAL A 212 -10.92 13.70 24.72
N ASN A 213 -11.98 14.49 24.73
CA ASN A 213 -13.38 14.04 24.62
C ASN A 213 -13.75 13.44 23.25
N SER A 214 -12.87 13.58 22.25
CA SER A 214 -13.07 13.07 20.89
C SER A 214 -12.16 11.90 20.58
N PHE A 215 -11.45 11.37 21.58
CA PHE A 215 -10.49 10.27 21.40
C PHE A 215 -11.14 9.01 20.82
N ALA A 216 -12.36 8.67 21.26
CA ALA A 216 -13.10 7.51 20.75
C ALA A 216 -13.36 7.57 19.22
N LYS A 217 -13.36 8.78 18.63
CA LYS A 217 -13.51 8.94 17.18
C LYS A 217 -12.23 8.64 16.39
N ILE A 218 -11.06 8.73 17.04
CA ILE A 218 -9.77 8.51 16.40
C ILE A 218 -9.11 7.19 16.80
N ALA A 219 -9.58 6.52 17.87
CA ALA A 219 -9.05 5.24 18.30
C ALA A 219 -9.02 4.17 17.19
N PRO A 220 -10.06 4.03 16.32
CA PRO A 220 -10.01 3.10 15.19
C PRO A 220 -8.95 3.47 14.15
N ASP A 221 -8.75 4.77 13.89
CA ASP A 221 -7.69 5.24 12.98
C ASP A 221 -6.31 4.87 13.53
N LEU A 222 -6.07 5.09 14.83
CA LEU A 222 -4.83 4.75 15.50
C LEU A 222 -4.56 3.24 15.54
N ASP A 223 -5.59 2.42 15.81
CA ASP A 223 -5.50 0.96 15.77
C ASP A 223 -5.12 0.47 14.36
N THR A 224 -5.68 1.10 13.33
CA THR A 224 -5.37 0.80 11.92
C THR A 224 -3.91 1.12 11.59
N TRP A 225 -3.45 2.35 11.89
CA TRP A 225 -2.09 2.80 11.56
C TRP A 225 -1.02 2.01 12.33
N LEU A 226 -1.22 1.74 13.62
CA LEU A 226 -0.26 0.94 14.38
C LEU A 226 -0.27 -0.54 13.98
N SER A 227 -1.42 -1.09 13.58
CA SER A 227 -1.47 -2.44 13.01
C SER A 227 -0.75 -2.51 11.66
N ALA A 228 -0.83 -1.44 10.85
CA ALA A 228 -0.05 -1.32 9.62
C ALA A 228 1.46 -1.31 9.91
N VAL A 229 1.93 -0.56 10.92
CA VAL A 229 3.35 -0.55 11.35
C VAL A 229 3.86 -1.96 11.64
N MET A 230 3.11 -2.76 12.42
CA MET A 230 3.50 -4.17 12.67
C MET A 230 3.48 -4.99 11.37
N SER A 231 2.49 -4.78 10.51
CA SER A 231 2.39 -5.49 9.23
C SER A 231 3.57 -5.18 8.30
N HIS A 232 4.04 -3.94 8.26
CA HIS A 232 5.23 -3.55 7.48
C HIS A 232 6.51 -4.21 7.99
N GLN A 233 6.65 -4.34 9.31
CA GLN A 233 7.78 -5.03 9.95
C GLN A 233 7.80 -6.53 9.59
N GLU A 234 6.65 -7.21 9.72
CA GLU A 234 6.52 -8.62 9.34
C GLU A 234 6.69 -8.82 7.82
N THR A 235 6.10 -7.97 6.99
CA THR A 235 6.25 -8.02 5.53
C THR A 235 7.72 -7.85 5.10
N CYS A 236 8.48 -7.04 5.84
CA CYS A 236 9.92 -6.93 5.63
C CYS A 236 10.61 -8.26 5.95
N LEU A 237 10.31 -8.88 7.10
CA LEU A 237 10.90 -10.16 7.52
C LEU A 237 10.58 -11.30 6.55
N ASP A 238 9.34 -11.35 6.05
CA ASP A 238 8.87 -12.32 5.05
C ASP A 238 9.54 -12.13 3.68
N GLY A 239 10.17 -10.98 3.44
CA GLY A 239 10.98 -10.73 2.26
C GLY A 239 12.32 -11.46 2.24
N PHE A 240 12.70 -12.14 3.32
CA PHE A 240 13.98 -12.86 3.45
C PHE A 240 13.75 -14.34 3.72
N GLU A 241 14.61 -15.16 3.11
CA GLU A 241 14.72 -16.59 3.42
C GLU A 241 15.21 -16.82 4.85
N GLU A 242 14.93 -18.01 5.39
CA GLU A 242 15.41 -18.39 6.71
C GLU A 242 16.94 -18.41 6.76
N GLY A 243 17.52 -17.73 7.75
CA GLY A 243 18.97 -17.59 7.88
C GLY A 243 19.40 -16.43 8.77
N LYS A 244 20.71 -16.23 8.88
CA LYS A 244 21.33 -15.23 9.78
C LYS A 244 20.77 -13.82 9.56
N LEU A 245 20.60 -13.42 8.29
CA LEU A 245 20.11 -12.11 7.92
C LEU A 245 18.67 -11.86 8.42
N ARG A 246 17.75 -12.82 8.23
CA ARG A 246 16.38 -12.70 8.73
C ARG A 246 16.33 -12.63 10.25
N THR A 247 17.16 -13.40 10.95
CA THR A 247 17.25 -13.36 12.42
C THR A 247 17.78 -12.01 12.93
N GLU A 248 18.79 -11.46 12.27
CA GLU A 248 19.35 -10.14 12.61
C GLU A 248 18.31 -9.03 12.42
N ILE A 249 17.61 -9.04 11.27
CA ILE A 249 16.51 -8.10 10.99
C ILE A 249 15.40 -8.24 12.04
N ARG A 250 15.05 -9.48 12.39
CA ARG A 250 14.03 -9.75 13.42
C ARG A 250 14.44 -9.19 14.76
N LYS A 251 15.70 -9.34 15.15
CA LYS A 251 16.22 -8.77 16.40
C LYS A 251 16.11 -7.24 16.40
N ASN A 252 16.37 -6.59 15.25
CA ASN A 252 16.24 -5.14 15.11
C ASN A 252 14.79 -4.68 15.23
N PHE A 253 13.82 -5.41 14.66
CA PHE A 253 12.40 -5.05 14.79
C PHE A 253 11.76 -5.47 16.11
N ASN A 254 12.30 -6.44 16.84
CA ASN A 254 11.68 -6.98 18.05
C ASN A 254 11.28 -5.90 19.06
N SER A 255 12.19 -4.95 19.33
CA SER A 255 11.91 -3.83 20.23
C SER A 255 10.76 -2.96 19.72
N SER A 256 10.79 -2.59 18.44
CA SER A 256 9.73 -1.78 17.82
C SER A 256 8.37 -2.51 17.76
N GLN A 257 8.34 -3.82 17.51
CA GLN A 257 7.12 -4.64 17.55
C GLN A 257 6.53 -4.70 18.95
N MET A 258 7.38 -4.88 19.98
CA MET A 258 6.94 -4.82 21.38
C MET A 258 6.31 -3.47 21.70
N MET A 259 6.92 -2.36 21.28
CA MET A 259 6.40 -1.02 21.54
C MET A 259 5.10 -0.74 20.80
N THR A 260 4.99 -1.17 19.53
CA THR A 260 3.74 -1.04 18.77
C THR A 260 2.61 -1.87 19.38
N SER A 261 2.91 -3.11 19.79
CA SER A 261 1.96 -3.99 20.49
C SER A 261 1.46 -3.37 21.80
N ASN A 262 2.38 -2.83 22.61
CA ASN A 262 2.02 -2.11 23.83
C ASN A 262 1.16 -0.88 23.52
N SER A 263 1.50 -0.11 22.48
CA SER A 263 0.75 1.08 22.07
C SER A 263 -0.68 0.75 21.61
N LEU A 264 -0.86 -0.34 20.85
CA LEU A 264 -2.18 -0.86 20.43
C LEU A 264 -3.05 -1.22 21.64
N ALA A 265 -2.50 -1.98 22.59
CA ALA A 265 -3.20 -2.33 23.82
C ALA A 265 -3.56 -1.08 24.65
N MET A 266 -2.65 -0.11 24.73
CA MET A 266 -2.91 1.17 25.39
C MET A 266 -4.05 1.94 24.74
N ILE A 267 -4.13 2.03 23.41
CA ILE A 267 -5.24 2.69 22.69
C ILE A 267 -6.57 2.06 23.10
N LYS A 268 -6.67 0.73 23.10
CA LYS A 268 -7.89 0.01 23.47
C LYS A 268 -8.27 0.26 24.93
N SER A 269 -7.28 0.25 25.83
CA SER A 269 -7.52 0.55 27.25
C SER A 269 -7.98 2.00 27.46
N LEU A 270 -7.41 2.95 26.73
CA LEU A 270 -7.71 4.37 26.82
C LEU A 270 -9.09 4.69 26.23
N ASP A 271 -9.43 4.06 25.10
CA ASP A 271 -10.75 4.15 24.49
C ASP A 271 -11.84 3.63 25.45
N ALA A 272 -11.61 2.47 26.07
CA ALA A 272 -12.52 1.91 27.06
C ALA A 272 -12.65 2.79 28.32
N TYR A 273 -11.57 3.43 28.77
CA TYR A 273 -11.58 4.34 29.91
C TYR A 273 -12.34 5.65 29.60
N LEU A 274 -12.04 6.29 28.47
CA LEU A 274 -12.67 7.56 28.06
C LEU A 274 -14.13 7.39 27.67
N SER A 275 -14.51 6.23 27.12
CA SER A 275 -15.90 5.87 26.85
C SER A 275 -16.74 5.73 28.13
N LYS A 276 -16.12 5.41 29.26
CA LYS A 276 -16.79 5.38 30.58
C LYS A 276 -16.81 6.76 31.25
N ALA A 277 -15.75 7.55 31.09
CA ALA A 277 -15.62 8.87 31.72
C ALA A 277 -16.48 9.95 31.04
N THR A 278 -16.74 9.82 29.74
CA THR A 278 -17.60 10.74 29.01
C THR A 278 -18.99 10.13 28.88
N LYS A 279 -20.04 10.80 29.38
CA LYS A 279 -21.46 10.44 29.11
C LYS A 279 -21.85 10.67 27.63
N VAL A 280 -20.92 10.46 26.71
CA VAL A 280 -21.21 10.48 25.28
C VAL A 280 -21.96 9.18 25.01
N LYS A 281 -23.30 9.28 24.97
CA LYS A 281 -24.13 8.29 24.30
C LYS A 281 -23.66 8.25 22.84
N THR A 282 -22.65 7.45 22.53
CA THR A 282 -22.57 6.85 21.21
C THR A 282 -23.83 6.02 21.12
N ARG A 283 -24.87 6.61 20.52
CA ARG A 283 -25.99 5.84 19.99
C ARG A 283 -25.36 4.89 18.98
N HIS A 284 -24.94 3.73 19.46
CA HIS A 284 -24.78 2.54 18.63
C HIS A 284 -26.21 2.17 18.24
N LEU A 285 -26.77 2.97 17.33
CA LEU A 285 -27.83 2.47 16.49
C LEU A 285 -27.20 1.25 15.82
N LEU A 286 -27.80 0.11 16.09
CA LEU A 286 -27.60 -1.14 15.40
C LEU A 286 -28.07 -0.97 13.95
N GLU A 287 -27.50 0.02 13.26
CA GLU A 287 -27.68 0.16 11.83
C GLU A 287 -26.62 -0.75 11.25
N SER A 288 -27.08 -1.84 10.65
CA SER A 288 -26.35 -2.61 9.64
C SER A 288 -25.97 -1.66 8.48
N ARG A 289 -25.10 -0.71 8.76
CA ARG A 289 -24.74 0.39 7.89
C ARG A 289 -23.31 0.78 8.21
N SER A 290 -22.42 0.45 7.28
CA SER A 290 -21.01 0.80 7.31
C SER A 290 -20.84 2.31 7.52
N SER A 291 -20.51 2.72 8.75
CA SER A 291 -20.24 4.10 9.15
C SER A 291 -19.03 4.70 8.44
N TRP A 292 -18.12 3.83 7.98
CA TRP A 292 -16.91 4.18 7.23
C TRP A 292 -17.17 4.62 5.78
N LEU A 293 -18.37 4.38 5.24
CA LEU A 293 -18.79 4.82 3.91
C LEU A 293 -19.86 5.89 4.03
N GLY A 294 -19.59 7.11 3.56
CA GLY A 294 -20.58 8.18 3.54
C GLY A 294 -21.75 7.89 2.58
N ASN A 295 -22.83 8.66 2.72
CA ASN A 295 -24.04 8.47 1.91
C ASN A 295 -23.78 8.65 0.41
N LYS A 296 -22.85 9.53 0.03
CA LYS A 296 -22.45 9.78 -1.36
C LYS A 296 -21.70 8.59 -1.94
N GLU A 297 -20.75 8.03 -1.19
CA GLU A 297 -19.96 6.86 -1.58
C GLU A 297 -20.86 5.63 -1.72
N ARG A 298 -21.81 5.42 -0.81
CA ARG A 298 -22.80 4.34 -0.94
C ARG A 298 -23.67 4.52 -2.18
N ARG A 299 -24.11 5.75 -2.49
CA ARG A 299 -24.85 6.02 -3.73
C ARG A 299 -24.01 5.71 -4.96
N MET A 300 -22.71 5.99 -4.94
CA MET A 300 -21.81 5.63 -6.04
C MET A 300 -21.63 4.11 -6.17
N LEU A 301 -21.45 3.38 -5.06
CA LEU A 301 -21.34 1.92 -5.09
C LEU A 301 -22.65 1.25 -5.55
N LYS A 302 -23.80 1.88 -5.26
CA LYS A 302 -25.13 1.43 -5.74
C LYS A 302 -25.43 1.88 -7.17
N ALA A 303 -24.87 3.01 -7.60
CA ALA A 303 -25.02 3.51 -8.95
C ALA A 303 -24.13 2.69 -9.88
N VAL A 304 -24.72 1.63 -10.43
CA VAL A 304 -24.14 0.84 -11.54
C VAL A 304 -23.97 1.70 -12.80
N ASP A 305 -24.59 2.88 -12.86
CA ASP A 305 -24.49 3.76 -14.02
C ASP A 305 -23.31 4.73 -13.94
N VAL A 306 -22.25 4.38 -14.68
CA VAL A 306 -21.05 5.18 -14.93
C VAL A 306 -21.40 6.57 -15.50
N LYS A 307 -22.52 6.72 -16.21
CA LYS A 307 -22.95 8.02 -16.76
C LYS A 307 -23.29 9.04 -15.66
N ALA A 308 -23.75 8.56 -14.52
CA ALA A 308 -24.03 9.41 -13.35
C ALA A 308 -22.74 9.90 -12.65
N LEU A 309 -21.60 9.23 -12.88
CA LEU A 309 -20.34 9.48 -12.19
C LEU A 309 -19.47 10.59 -12.81
N LYS A 310 -19.84 11.14 -13.99
CA LYS A 310 -19.11 12.18 -14.76
C LYS A 310 -17.58 12.04 -14.60
N PRO A 311 -16.93 11.10 -15.30
CA PRO A 311 -15.51 10.84 -15.12
C PRO A 311 -14.65 12.03 -15.57
N ASN A 312 -13.56 12.28 -14.85
CA ASN A 312 -12.55 13.28 -15.20
C ASN A 312 -11.61 12.79 -16.30
N ALA A 313 -11.37 11.49 -16.35
CA ALA A 313 -10.54 10.84 -17.36
C ALA A 313 -11.13 9.48 -17.74
N ILE A 314 -11.07 9.16 -19.03
CA ILE A 314 -11.48 7.87 -19.57
C ILE A 314 -10.24 7.14 -20.08
N VAL A 315 -10.01 5.94 -19.57
CA VAL A 315 -8.97 5.02 -20.03
C VAL A 315 -9.62 3.97 -20.92
N ALA A 316 -9.17 3.89 -22.16
CA ALA A 316 -9.68 2.94 -23.14
C ALA A 316 -8.55 2.40 -24.01
N LYS A 317 -8.30 1.10 -23.92
CA LYS A 317 -7.22 0.42 -24.64
C LYS A 317 -7.39 0.42 -26.17
N ASP A 318 -8.63 0.57 -26.64
CA ASP A 318 -9.00 0.69 -28.06
C ASP A 318 -8.76 2.11 -28.63
N GLY A 319 -8.36 3.07 -27.79
CA GLY A 319 -8.14 4.47 -28.19
C GLY A 319 -9.40 5.34 -28.15
N SER A 320 -10.56 4.81 -27.74
CA SER A 320 -11.83 5.55 -27.64
C SER A 320 -11.95 6.46 -26.40
N GLY A 321 -10.87 6.65 -25.66
CA GLY A 321 -10.82 7.39 -24.40
C GLY A 321 -9.69 8.42 -24.40
N ASN A 322 -9.55 9.17 -23.31
CA ASN A 322 -8.48 10.16 -23.15
C ASN A 322 -7.09 9.51 -23.09
N PHE A 323 -6.98 8.31 -22.52
CA PHE A 323 -5.72 7.60 -22.33
C PHE A 323 -5.85 6.12 -22.70
N THR A 324 -4.75 5.49 -23.12
CA THR A 324 -4.70 4.05 -23.41
C THR A 324 -4.26 3.20 -22.22
N THR A 325 -3.66 3.81 -21.19
CA THR A 325 -3.14 3.16 -19.98
C THR A 325 -3.56 3.92 -18.73
N ILE A 326 -3.67 3.20 -17.61
CA ILE A 326 -4.05 3.75 -16.31
C ILE A 326 -2.93 4.64 -15.78
N ASN A 327 -1.67 4.22 -15.94
CA ASN A 327 -0.51 5.03 -15.56
C ASN A 327 -0.44 6.37 -16.30
N ALA A 328 -0.82 6.43 -17.59
CA ALA A 328 -0.89 7.71 -18.31
C ALA A 328 -1.97 8.64 -17.73
N ALA A 329 -3.14 8.11 -17.37
CA ALA A 329 -4.19 8.88 -16.72
C ALA A 329 -3.74 9.42 -15.35
N LEU A 330 -3.04 8.62 -14.55
CA LEU A 330 -2.47 9.05 -13.27
C LEU A 330 -1.37 10.10 -13.43
N LYS A 331 -0.56 10.03 -14.49
CA LYS A 331 0.47 11.03 -14.78
C LYS A 331 -0.12 12.36 -15.23
N ALA A 332 -1.23 12.34 -15.96
CA ALA A 332 -1.94 13.53 -16.40
C ALA A 332 -2.77 14.19 -15.29
N MET A 333 -3.04 13.47 -14.20
CA MET A 333 -3.76 14.02 -13.06
C MET A 333 -2.95 15.14 -12.38
N PRO A 334 -3.54 16.31 -12.11
CA PRO A 334 -2.86 17.38 -11.40
C PRO A 334 -2.51 16.96 -9.96
N ALA A 335 -1.34 17.36 -9.49
CA ALA A 335 -0.85 17.00 -8.15
C ALA A 335 -1.75 17.52 -7.01
N LYS A 336 -2.48 18.61 -7.23
CA LYS A 336 -3.50 19.13 -6.31
C LYS A 336 -4.82 19.22 -7.04
N TYR A 337 -5.78 18.38 -6.67
CA TYR A 337 -7.13 18.42 -7.19
C TYR A 337 -8.12 18.70 -6.06
N LYS A 338 -8.97 19.72 -6.23
CA LYS A 338 -10.04 20.01 -5.27
C LYS A 338 -11.25 19.15 -5.59
N GLY A 339 -11.47 18.10 -4.80
CA GLY A 339 -12.60 17.19 -4.95
C GLY A 339 -12.15 15.76 -5.19
N ARG A 340 -13.04 14.95 -5.78
CA ARG A 340 -12.79 13.55 -6.14
C ARG A 340 -12.43 13.47 -7.61
N TYR A 341 -11.31 12.84 -7.93
CA TYR A 341 -10.86 12.63 -9.31
C TYR A 341 -11.29 11.24 -9.75
N THR A 342 -12.28 11.16 -10.64
CA THR A 342 -12.86 9.89 -11.10
C THR A 342 -12.22 9.47 -12.43
N ILE A 343 -11.54 8.33 -12.44
CA ILE A 343 -10.98 7.70 -13.64
C ILE A 343 -11.90 6.53 -14.01
N TYR A 344 -12.46 6.57 -15.21
CA TYR A 344 -13.25 5.47 -15.74
C TYR A 344 -12.39 4.61 -16.68
N ILE A 345 -12.39 3.31 -16.44
CA ILE A 345 -11.57 2.34 -17.15
C ILE A 345 -12.51 1.43 -17.93
N LYS A 346 -12.48 1.55 -19.26
CA LYS A 346 -13.29 0.69 -20.13
C LYS A 346 -12.75 -0.74 -20.11
N HIS A 347 -13.62 -1.67 -20.49
CA HIS A 347 -13.31 -3.09 -20.62
C HIS A 347 -12.03 -3.34 -21.41
N GLY A 348 -11.28 -4.34 -20.97
CA GLY A 348 -9.98 -4.66 -21.55
C GLY A 348 -9.06 -5.30 -20.51
N VAL A 349 -8.01 -5.97 -21.02
CA VAL A 349 -6.93 -6.52 -20.19
C VAL A 349 -5.75 -5.55 -20.23
N TYR A 350 -5.54 -4.81 -19.15
CA TYR A 350 -4.45 -3.86 -18.97
C TYR A 350 -3.27 -4.56 -18.31
N ASP A 351 -2.13 -4.63 -18.99
CA ASP A 351 -0.92 -5.30 -18.48
C ASP A 351 0.03 -4.21 -17.96
N GLU A 352 -0.21 -3.77 -16.73
CA GLU A 352 0.51 -2.68 -16.08
C GLU A 352 0.52 -2.81 -14.56
N SER A 353 1.55 -2.26 -13.92
CA SER A 353 1.66 -2.12 -12.46
C SER A 353 1.37 -0.67 -12.14
N VAL A 354 0.26 -0.43 -11.45
CA VAL A 354 -0.27 0.90 -11.15
C VAL A 354 0.10 1.28 -9.72
N ILE A 355 0.84 2.37 -9.57
CA ILE A 355 1.19 2.93 -8.27
C ILE A 355 0.57 4.32 -8.18
N VAL A 356 -0.30 4.51 -7.20
CA VAL A 356 -0.92 5.80 -6.91
C VAL A 356 -0.12 6.51 -5.83
N ASP A 357 0.50 7.63 -6.20
CA ASP A 357 1.25 8.44 -5.23
C ASP A 357 0.31 8.99 -4.14
N LYS A 358 0.71 8.94 -2.87
CA LYS A 358 -0.03 9.50 -1.72
C LYS A 358 -0.34 11.00 -1.86
N LYS A 359 0.45 11.72 -2.66
CA LYS A 359 0.22 13.13 -3.01
C LYS A 359 -1.07 13.35 -3.81
N LYS A 360 -1.56 12.31 -4.50
CA LYS A 360 -2.78 12.31 -5.30
C LYS A 360 -3.97 11.90 -4.44
N ALA A 361 -4.53 12.86 -3.71
CA ALA A 361 -5.68 12.61 -2.84
C ALA A 361 -6.99 12.37 -3.62
N ASN A 362 -7.89 11.57 -3.03
CA ASN A 362 -9.27 11.36 -3.47
C ASN A 362 -9.44 10.85 -4.91
N VAL A 363 -8.58 9.92 -5.34
CA VAL A 363 -8.73 9.22 -6.64
C VAL A 363 -9.78 8.12 -6.52
N THR A 364 -10.65 8.00 -7.51
CA THR A 364 -11.62 6.91 -7.62
C THR A 364 -11.51 6.30 -9.00
N MET A 365 -11.27 4.99 -9.07
CA MET A 365 -11.21 4.26 -10.32
C MET A 365 -12.44 3.36 -10.44
N VAL A 366 -13.11 3.40 -11.59
CA VAL A 366 -14.32 2.60 -11.86
C VAL A 366 -14.10 1.86 -13.17
N GLY A 367 -14.27 0.53 -13.15
CA GLY A 367 -14.22 -0.30 -14.35
C GLY A 367 -15.61 -0.66 -14.88
N ASP A 368 -15.69 -1.18 -16.11
CA ASP A 368 -16.91 -1.73 -16.72
C ASP A 368 -17.50 -2.97 -16.02
N GLY A 369 -16.82 -3.48 -15.00
CA GLY A 369 -17.21 -4.67 -14.24
C GLY A 369 -16.02 -5.58 -13.95
N SER A 370 -16.16 -6.43 -12.93
CA SER A 370 -15.12 -7.36 -12.43
C SER A 370 -14.58 -8.28 -13.52
N GLN A 371 -15.45 -8.81 -14.38
CA GLN A 371 -15.07 -9.72 -15.47
C GLN A 371 -14.68 -9.01 -16.77
N LYS A 372 -14.90 -7.69 -16.88
CA LYS A 372 -14.72 -6.90 -18.11
C LYS A 372 -13.43 -6.09 -18.12
N THR A 373 -13.10 -5.47 -16.99
CA THR A 373 -11.91 -4.63 -16.83
C THR A 373 -10.93 -5.38 -15.95
N ILE A 374 -9.88 -5.91 -16.56
CA ILE A 374 -8.90 -6.75 -15.88
C ILE A 374 -7.56 -6.04 -15.92
N VAL A 375 -6.97 -5.81 -14.74
CA VAL A 375 -5.60 -5.30 -14.63
C VAL A 375 -4.69 -6.44 -14.18
N THR A 376 -3.67 -6.72 -14.98
CA THR A 376 -2.72 -7.80 -14.79
C THR A 376 -1.30 -7.24 -14.73
N GLY A 377 -0.39 -8.01 -14.15
CA GLY A 377 1.01 -7.67 -14.06
C GLY A 377 1.87 -8.93 -14.06
N ASN A 378 3.13 -8.78 -14.44
CA ASN A 378 4.05 -9.89 -14.67
C ASN A 378 5.21 -9.96 -13.66
N LYS A 379 5.17 -9.16 -12.59
CA LYS A 379 6.15 -9.14 -11.51
C LYS A 379 5.90 -10.31 -10.55
N SER A 380 6.95 -10.99 -10.12
CA SER A 380 6.84 -12.11 -9.17
C SER A 380 8.15 -12.33 -8.40
N HIS A 381 8.05 -13.03 -7.27
CA HIS A 381 9.20 -13.45 -6.48
C HIS A 381 10.16 -14.35 -7.28
N ALA A 382 9.62 -15.26 -8.09
CA ALA A 382 10.40 -16.09 -9.01
C ALA A 382 11.26 -15.27 -9.99
N LYS A 383 10.88 -14.01 -10.28
CA LYS A 383 11.65 -13.05 -11.09
C LYS A 383 12.53 -12.12 -10.25
N LYS A 384 12.86 -12.50 -9.01
CA LYS A 384 13.68 -11.72 -8.07
C LYS A 384 13.07 -10.35 -7.69
N VAL A 385 11.74 -10.23 -7.77
CA VAL A 385 11.01 -9.05 -7.27
C VAL A 385 10.40 -9.39 -5.91
N ARG A 386 10.65 -8.57 -4.89
CA ARG A 386 10.08 -8.80 -3.55
C ARG A 386 8.56 -8.78 -3.58
N THR A 387 7.92 -9.62 -2.77
CA THR A 387 6.46 -9.83 -2.74
C THR A 387 5.66 -8.53 -2.58
N PHE A 388 6.12 -7.59 -1.73
CA PHE A 388 5.44 -6.31 -1.56
C PHE A 388 5.54 -5.36 -2.78
N LEU A 389 6.41 -5.65 -3.76
CA LEU A 389 6.54 -4.91 -5.02
C LEU A 389 5.88 -5.62 -6.21
N THR A 390 5.27 -6.80 -6.00
CA THR A 390 4.62 -7.56 -7.08
C THR A 390 3.16 -7.13 -7.32
N ALA A 391 2.62 -6.24 -6.50
CA ALA A 391 1.24 -5.78 -6.62
C ALA A 391 0.96 -5.13 -7.98
N THR A 392 -0.20 -5.46 -8.56
CA THR A 392 -0.72 -4.81 -9.77
C THR A 392 -1.26 -3.43 -9.47
N PHE A 393 -1.79 -3.22 -8.25
CA PHE A 393 -2.18 -1.92 -7.71
C PHE A 393 -1.51 -1.69 -6.36
N GLY A 394 -0.86 -0.54 -6.20
CA GLY A 394 -0.26 -0.10 -4.95
C GLY A 394 -0.49 1.38 -4.71
N ILE A 395 -0.33 1.79 -3.45
CA ILE A 395 -0.35 3.19 -3.01
C ILE A 395 1.00 3.44 -2.34
N SER A 396 1.71 4.50 -2.73
CA SER A 396 3.06 4.81 -2.19
C SER A 396 3.29 6.28 -1.94
#